data_AF-A0AAV9Z5V4-F1
#
_entry.id   AF-A0AAV9Z5V4-F1
#
_cell.length_a   1.000
_cell.length_b   1.000
_cell.length_c   1.000
_cell.angle_alpha   90.00
_cell.angle_beta   90.00
_cell.angle_gamma   90.00
#
_symmetry.space_group_name_H-M   'P 1'
#
loop_
_entity.id
_entity.type
_entity.pdbx_description
1 polymer ?
#
loop_
_entity_poly.entity_id
_entity_poly.type
_entity_poly.pdbx_seq_one_letter_code
_entity_poly.pdbx_strand_id
1 'polypeptide(L)'
;QEEGLCNLCPTAVLTVAAPAKVVEHMAIHQLFDKNPAIDRDSSPCGFCLSTDSFCTIVLKRSKGAEGASRIDMDRSRCPNLGNLGLATAAQSSTKNPCTNRPLLCPISPCPDVVWKYNLQTHIQTVHPSANISNYRSYYQLAEGEEVELKRISTTKRRKSSKKKINFRISPQHSTQAVLG
;
A
#
# COMPACT_ATOMS: atom_id res chain seq x y z
N GLN A 1 -7.33 10.57 -13.33
CA GLN A 1 -6.74 10.05 -12.08
C GLN A 1 -7.68 8.98 -11.61
N GLU A 2 -7.26 7.72 -11.56
CA GLU A 2 -8.10 6.67 -10.97
C GLU A 2 -7.99 6.79 -9.44
N GLU A 3 -9.11 7.08 -8.79
CA GLU A 3 -9.22 7.08 -7.34
C GLU A 3 -9.51 5.65 -6.89
N GLY A 4 -8.68 5.11 -6.00
CA GLY A 4 -8.96 3.84 -5.34
C GLY A 4 -9.96 4.04 -4.21
N LEU A 5 -10.79 3.03 -3.94
CA LEU A 5 -11.73 3.05 -2.83
C LEU A 5 -11.22 2.16 -1.70
N CYS A 6 -11.34 2.66 -0.46
CA CYS A 6 -11.25 1.82 0.72
C CYS A 6 -12.65 1.32 1.08
N ASN A 7 -12.85 0.00 1.06
CA ASN A 7 -14.15 -0.59 1.42
C ASN A 7 -14.41 -0.56 2.94
N LEU A 8 -13.39 -0.24 3.75
CA LEU A 8 -13.47 -0.18 5.21
C LEU A 8 -13.65 1.25 5.74
N CYS A 9 -13.34 2.27 4.92
CA CYS A 9 -13.45 3.68 5.27
C CYS A 9 -14.24 4.46 4.22
N PRO A 10 -15.45 4.95 4.53
CA PRO A 10 -16.22 5.76 3.59
C PRO A 10 -15.60 7.14 3.31
N THR A 11 -14.59 7.56 4.06
CA THR A 11 -13.97 8.90 3.98
C THR A 11 -12.56 8.90 3.42
N ALA A 12 -11.96 7.73 3.20
CA ALA A 12 -10.60 7.63 2.69
C ALA A 12 -10.60 7.62 1.16
N VAL A 13 -10.19 8.74 0.56
CA VAL A 13 -9.81 8.76 -0.86
C VAL A 13 -8.41 8.18 -0.97
N LEU A 14 -8.28 7.05 -1.68
CA LEU A 14 -7.00 6.45 -2.01
C LEU A 14 -6.59 6.90 -3.40
N THR A 15 -5.32 7.24 -3.56
CA THR A 15 -4.78 7.62 -4.86
C THR A 15 -3.81 6.54 -5.29
N VAL A 16 -4.14 5.78 -6.33
CA VAL A 16 -3.27 4.70 -6.84
C VAL A 16 -1.94 5.21 -7.37
N ALA A 17 -1.86 6.52 -7.71
CA ALA A 17 -0.61 7.20 -8.02
C ALA A 17 0.33 7.36 -6.80
N ALA A 18 -0.15 7.09 -5.58
CA ALA A 18 0.63 7.06 -4.34
C ALA A 18 0.54 5.68 -3.67
N PRO A 19 1.08 4.61 -4.29
CA PRO A 19 0.89 3.23 -3.84
C PRO A 19 1.37 2.96 -2.41
N ALA A 20 2.46 3.61 -1.99
CA ALA A 20 2.94 3.50 -0.61
C ALA A 20 1.89 4.00 0.41
N LYS A 21 1.11 5.03 0.07
CA LYS A 21 0.04 5.55 0.91
C LYS A 21 -1.21 4.68 0.91
N VAL A 22 -1.48 3.99 -0.20
CA VAL A 22 -2.51 2.95 -0.26
C VAL A 22 -2.15 1.81 0.71
N VAL A 23 -0.93 1.30 0.62
CA VAL A 23 -0.45 0.20 1.47
C VAL A 23 -0.40 0.62 2.94
N GLU A 24 0.08 1.82 3.25
CA GLU A 24 0.09 2.37 4.61
C GLU A 24 -1.33 2.43 5.20
N HIS A 25 -2.31 2.87 4.42
CA HIS A 25 -3.69 2.93 4.86
C HIS A 25 -4.30 1.54 5.11
N MET A 26 -4.06 0.57 4.22
CA MET A 26 -4.52 -0.80 4.39
C MET A 26 -3.82 -1.50 5.55
N ALA A 27 -2.52 -1.25 5.74
CA ALA A 27 -1.75 -1.75 6.87
C ALA A 27 -2.32 -1.27 8.22
N ILE A 28 -2.78 -0.02 8.30
CA ILE A 28 -3.45 0.51 9.49
C ILE A 28 -4.71 -0.29 9.81
N HIS A 29 -5.56 -0.53 8.81
CA HIS A 29 -6.75 -1.38 8.98
C HIS A 29 -6.35 -2.78 9.46
N GLN A 30 -5.39 -3.41 8.78
CA GLN A 30 -4.94 -4.75 9.13
C GLN A 30 -4.42 -4.84 10.56
N LEU A 31 -3.61 -3.88 11.01
CA LEU A 31 -2.98 -3.92 12.34
C LEU A 31 -3.91 -3.51 13.48
N PHE A 32 -4.80 -2.53 13.27
CA PHE A 32 -5.46 -1.85 14.39
C PHE A 32 -6.98 -1.91 14.38
N ASP A 33 -7.62 -2.27 13.27
CA ASP A 33 -9.08 -2.35 13.26
C ASP A 33 -9.58 -3.57 14.03
N LYS A 34 -10.67 -3.37 14.77
CA LYS A 34 -11.37 -4.47 15.46
C LYS A 34 -12.41 -5.15 14.57
N ASN A 35 -12.47 -4.81 13.28
CA ASN A 35 -13.43 -5.37 12.35
C ASN A 35 -13.12 -6.86 12.13
N PRO A 36 -14.02 -7.79 12.52
CA PRO A 36 -13.80 -9.23 12.35
C PRO A 36 -13.80 -9.66 10.88
N ALA A 37 -14.28 -8.82 9.96
CA ALA A 37 -14.23 -9.10 8.51
C ALA A 37 -12.80 -9.04 7.95
N ILE A 38 -11.83 -8.48 8.69
CA ILE A 38 -10.42 -8.53 8.31
C ILE A 38 -9.86 -9.85 8.79
N ASP A 39 -9.82 -10.82 7.88
CA ASP A 39 -9.17 -12.09 8.12
C ASP A 39 -7.65 -11.90 8.01
N ARG A 40 -6.98 -11.88 9.16
CA ARG A 40 -5.53 -11.72 9.26
C ARG A 40 -4.79 -13.02 8.99
N ASP A 41 -5.48 -14.15 9.07
CA ASP A 41 -4.88 -15.46 9.00
C ASP A 41 -4.82 -15.97 7.55
N SER A 42 -5.70 -15.49 6.67
CA SER A 42 -5.72 -15.82 5.24
C SER A 42 -4.82 -14.97 4.34
N SER A 43 -3.81 -14.31 4.92
CA SER A 43 -2.79 -13.57 4.16
C SER A 43 -3.37 -12.53 3.16
N PRO A 44 -4.15 -11.55 3.62
CA PRO A 44 -4.85 -10.59 2.76
C PRO A 44 -3.90 -9.71 1.94
N CYS A 45 -4.37 -9.23 0.78
CA CYS A 45 -3.59 -8.35 -0.09
C CYS A 45 -3.32 -6.98 0.56
N GLY A 46 -2.06 -6.55 0.65
CA GLY A 46 -1.71 -5.25 1.24
C GLY A 46 -2.20 -4.01 0.48
N PHE A 47 -2.78 -4.13 -0.72
CA PHE A 47 -3.39 -3.00 -1.44
C PHE A 47 -4.90 -2.84 -1.19
N CYS A 48 -5.61 -3.90 -0.80
CA CYS A 48 -7.08 -3.86 -0.68
C CYS A 48 -7.66 -4.75 0.43
N LEU A 49 -6.82 -5.48 1.15
CA LEU A 49 -7.15 -6.49 2.16
C LEU A 49 -8.07 -7.63 1.69
N SER A 50 -8.25 -7.79 0.37
CA SER A 50 -8.97 -8.94 -0.18
C SER A 50 -8.15 -10.22 0.00
N THR A 51 -8.87 -11.30 0.28
CA THR A 51 -8.36 -12.68 0.36
C THR A 51 -8.87 -13.51 -0.83
N ASP A 52 -9.55 -12.86 -1.77
CA ASP A 52 -10.07 -13.49 -2.98
C ASP A 52 -8.91 -13.93 -3.89
N SER A 53 -9.01 -15.16 -4.40
CA SER A 53 -8.13 -15.73 -5.42
C SER A 53 -7.97 -14.87 -6.69
N PHE A 54 -8.94 -14.00 -7.01
CA PHE A 54 -8.83 -13.07 -8.14
C PHE A 54 -7.90 -11.88 -7.85
N CYS A 55 -7.61 -11.57 -6.58
CA CYS A 55 -6.63 -10.57 -6.20
C CYS A 55 -5.23 -11.18 -6.07
N THR A 56 -4.40 -10.99 -7.09
CA THR A 56 -3.07 -11.62 -7.19
C THR A 56 -1.97 -10.58 -7.33
N ILE A 57 -0.89 -10.75 -6.58
CA ILE A 57 0.33 -9.95 -6.72
C ILE A 57 1.44 -10.87 -7.20
N VAL A 58 2.01 -10.55 -8.36
CA VAL A 58 3.10 -11.31 -8.97
C VAL A 58 4.36 -10.47 -8.92
N LEU A 59 5.47 -11.07 -8.54
CA LEU A 59 6.79 -10.43 -8.61
C LEU A 59 7.54 -10.91 -9.85
N LYS A 60 8.23 -9.98 -10.52
CA LYS A 60 9.22 -10.27 -11.55
C LYS A 60 10.58 -9.73 -11.15
N ARG A 61 11.64 -10.47 -11.51
CA ARG A 61 13.01 -9.98 -11.41
C ARG A 61 13.33 -9.11 -12.62
N SER A 62 14.09 -8.03 -12.37
CA SER A 62 14.68 -7.25 -13.45
C SER A 62 15.77 -8.05 -14.16
N LYS A 63 16.14 -7.65 -15.38
CA LYS A 63 17.20 -8.34 -16.14
C LYS A 63 18.55 -8.22 -15.39
N GLY A 64 19.36 -9.27 -15.43
CA GLY A 64 20.69 -9.34 -14.80
C GLY A 64 20.73 -10.19 -13.53
N ALA A 65 21.91 -10.66 -13.15
CA ALA A 65 22.13 -11.53 -11.98
C ALA A 65 21.71 -10.87 -10.65
N GLU A 66 21.81 -9.54 -10.57
CA GLU A 66 21.44 -8.73 -9.39
C GLU A 66 20.12 -7.98 -9.58
N GLY A 67 19.29 -8.43 -10.54
CA GLY A 67 18.04 -7.75 -10.88
C GLY A 67 17.09 -7.61 -9.69
N ALA A 68 16.82 -6.37 -9.28
CA ALA A 68 15.87 -6.07 -8.21
C ALA A 68 14.47 -6.63 -8.55
N SER A 69 13.81 -7.18 -7.54
CA SER A 69 12.41 -7.60 -7.63
C SER A 69 11.50 -6.39 -7.75
N ARG A 70 10.50 -6.49 -8.61
CA ARG A 70 9.43 -5.49 -8.79
C ARG A 70 8.10 -6.18 -9.00
N ILE A 71 7.00 -5.46 -8.76
CA ILE A 71 5.67 -5.95 -9.07
C ILE A 71 5.54 -6.10 -10.59
N ASP A 72 5.01 -7.23 -11.02
CA ASP A 72 4.63 -7.46 -12.40
C ASP A 72 3.26 -6.84 -12.65
N MET A 73 3.24 -5.59 -13.10
CA MET A 73 2.01 -4.83 -13.34
C MET A 73 1.11 -5.47 -14.39
N ASP A 74 1.67 -6.29 -15.29
CA ASP A 74 0.93 -6.94 -16.38
C ASP A 74 0.21 -8.21 -15.91
N ARG A 75 0.79 -8.90 -14.91
CA ARG A 75 0.30 -10.17 -14.38
C ARG A 75 -0.41 -10.05 -13.03
N SER A 76 -0.20 -8.95 -12.31
CA SER A 76 -0.89 -8.69 -11.05
C SER A 76 -2.31 -8.18 -11.28
N ARG A 77 -3.22 -8.51 -10.37
CA ARG A 77 -4.63 -8.10 -10.37
C ARG A 77 -5.01 -7.60 -8.98
N CYS A 78 -5.30 -6.31 -8.86
CA CYS A 78 -5.85 -5.72 -7.65
C CYS A 78 -6.61 -4.44 -8.04
N PRO A 79 -7.79 -4.16 -7.46
CA PRO A 79 -8.51 -2.91 -7.71
C PRO A 79 -7.70 -1.65 -7.37
N ASN A 80 -6.78 -1.77 -6.40
CA ASN A 80 -5.91 -0.69 -5.96
C ASN A 80 -4.45 -0.92 -6.40
N LEU A 81 -4.22 -1.69 -7.48
CA LEU A 81 -2.88 -2.02 -7.96
C LEU A 81 -2.10 -0.73 -8.28
N GLY A 82 -0.92 -0.58 -7.70
CA GLY A 82 -0.02 0.51 -8.01
C GLY A 82 1.43 0.05 -8.05
N ASN A 83 2.27 0.81 -8.77
CA ASN A 83 3.68 0.48 -8.94
C ASN A 83 4.48 0.85 -7.68
N LEU A 84 4.42 -0.02 -6.67
CA LEU A 84 5.13 0.14 -5.41
C LEU A 84 6.63 -0.18 -5.58
N GLY A 85 7.48 0.80 -5.28
CA GLY A 85 8.93 0.58 -5.21
C GLY A 85 9.30 -0.28 -4.01
N LEU A 86 9.62 -1.57 -4.23
CA LEU A 86 9.85 -2.54 -3.15
C LEU A 86 11.07 -2.21 -2.27
N ALA A 87 12.14 -1.67 -2.86
CA ALA A 87 13.34 -1.26 -2.10
C ALA A 87 13.04 -0.07 -1.17
N THR A 88 12.31 0.93 -1.68
CA THR A 88 11.89 2.09 -0.89
C THR A 88 10.90 1.68 0.19
N ALA A 89 9.92 0.83 -0.14
CA ALA A 89 8.97 0.27 0.82
C ALA A 89 9.63 -0.68 1.84
N ALA A 90 10.90 -1.05 1.67
CA ALA A 90 11.62 -1.82 2.67
C ALA A 90 12.14 -0.97 3.83
N GLN A 91 12.21 0.35 3.64
CA GLN A 91 12.82 1.28 4.57
C GLN A 91 11.74 2.11 5.26
N SER A 92 11.64 1.99 6.58
CA SER A 92 10.77 2.85 7.37
C SER A 92 11.37 4.26 7.45
N SER A 93 10.52 5.28 7.36
CA SER A 93 10.91 6.69 7.49
C SER A 93 9.81 7.49 8.16
N THR A 94 10.14 8.69 8.64
CA THR A 94 9.15 9.60 9.25
C THR A 94 8.00 9.98 8.31
N LYS A 95 8.23 10.00 7.00
CA LYS A 95 7.21 10.32 5.99
C LYS A 95 6.41 9.10 5.54
N ASN A 96 7.04 7.93 5.54
CA ASN A 96 6.47 6.64 5.14
C ASN A 96 6.94 5.57 6.14
N PRO A 97 6.26 5.42 7.29
CA PRO A 97 6.66 4.46 8.31
C PRO A 97 6.37 3.01 7.91
N CYS A 98 5.39 2.78 7.03
CA CYS A 98 4.96 1.44 6.62
C CYS A 98 6.01 0.73 5.76
N THR A 99 6.41 -0.46 6.19
CA THR A 99 7.33 -1.35 5.48
C THR A 99 6.65 -2.57 4.84
N ASN A 100 5.31 -2.60 4.89
CA ASN A 100 4.52 -3.67 4.29
C ASN A 100 4.71 -3.66 2.77
N ARG A 101 5.06 -4.81 2.21
CA ARG A 101 5.32 -4.98 0.78
C ARG A 101 5.23 -6.46 0.41
N PRO A 102 4.94 -6.81 -0.84
CA PRO A 102 5.05 -8.18 -1.30
C PRO A 102 6.51 -8.63 -1.31
N LEU A 103 6.73 -9.86 -0.87
CA LEU A 103 8.02 -10.55 -0.80
C LEU A 103 7.85 -11.95 -1.39
N LEU A 104 8.89 -12.49 -2.02
CA LEU A 104 8.94 -13.93 -2.28
C LEU A 104 9.13 -14.64 -0.93
N CYS A 105 8.45 -15.77 -0.72
CA CYS A 105 8.69 -16.61 0.44
C CYS A 105 10.19 -16.96 0.53
N PRO A 106 10.85 -16.75 1.68
CA PRO A 106 12.28 -17.03 1.82
C PRO A 106 12.60 -18.53 1.91
N ILE A 107 11.59 -19.40 2.01
CA ILE A 107 11.77 -20.85 2.15
C ILE A 107 11.74 -21.49 0.77
N SER A 108 12.87 -22.02 0.31
CA SER A 108 12.93 -22.77 -0.95
C SER A 108 12.35 -24.18 -0.79
N PRO A 109 11.62 -24.74 -1.78
CA PRO A 109 11.30 -24.19 -3.11
C PRO A 109 9.91 -23.53 -3.19
N CYS A 110 9.51 -22.71 -2.22
CA CYS A 110 8.20 -22.03 -2.23
C CYS A 110 8.17 -20.86 -3.22
N PRO A 111 7.25 -20.85 -4.21
CA PRO A 111 7.14 -19.76 -5.18
C PRO A 111 6.23 -18.61 -4.70
N ASP A 112 5.64 -18.71 -3.50
CA ASP A 112 4.59 -17.81 -3.06
C ASP A 112 5.07 -16.38 -2.86
N VAL A 113 4.22 -15.44 -3.26
CA VAL A 113 4.40 -14.01 -2.99
C VAL A 113 3.51 -13.63 -1.82
N VAL A 114 4.14 -13.24 -0.72
CA VAL A 114 3.47 -12.97 0.56
C VAL A 114 3.77 -11.54 1.00
N TRP A 115 2.76 -10.83 1.50
CA TRP A 115 2.97 -9.52 2.09
C TRP A 115 3.73 -9.65 3.41
N LYS A 116 4.70 -8.76 3.66
CA LYS A 116 5.56 -8.76 4.85
C LYS A 116 4.79 -9.06 6.15
N TYR A 117 3.67 -8.36 6.37
CA TYR A 117 2.90 -8.50 7.61
C TYR A 117 2.21 -9.85 7.75
N ASN A 118 2.01 -10.58 6.65
CA ASN A 118 1.40 -11.91 6.62
C ASN A 118 2.43 -13.04 6.65
N LEU A 119 3.72 -12.71 6.45
CA LEU A 119 4.76 -13.71 6.24
C LEU A 119 4.94 -14.63 7.45
N GLN A 120 4.77 -14.11 8.66
CA GLN A 120 4.81 -14.93 9.88
C GLN A 120 3.76 -16.04 9.83
N THR A 121 2.50 -15.66 9.59
CA THR A 121 1.37 -16.61 9.49
C THR A 121 1.58 -17.58 8.35
N HIS A 122 2.00 -17.11 7.17
CA HIS A 122 2.30 -17.97 6.02
C HIS A 122 3.35 -19.04 6.37
N ILE A 123 4.44 -18.68 7.06
CA ILE A 123 5.46 -19.66 7.46
C ILE A 123 4.86 -20.67 8.44
N GLN A 124 4.04 -20.25 9.40
CA GLN A 124 3.43 -21.15 10.38
C GLN A 124 2.47 -22.15 9.76
N THR A 125 1.73 -21.74 8.72
CA THR A 125 0.68 -22.56 8.10
C THR A 125 1.19 -23.39 6.94
N VAL A 126 2.01 -22.81 6.05
CA VAL A 126 2.52 -23.46 4.84
C VAL A 126 3.82 -24.21 5.10
N HIS A 127 4.60 -23.77 6.09
CA HIS A 127 5.89 -24.36 6.45
C HIS A 127 5.96 -24.74 7.94
N PRO A 128 5.05 -25.60 8.44
CA PRO A 128 4.93 -25.89 9.88
C PRO A 128 6.19 -26.54 10.50
N SER A 129 7.05 -27.16 9.68
CA SER A 129 8.33 -27.73 10.11
C SER A 129 9.48 -26.72 10.15
N ALA A 130 9.30 -25.51 9.63
CA ALA A 130 10.33 -24.49 9.60
C ALA A 130 10.44 -23.78 10.96
N ASN A 131 11.67 -23.53 11.41
CA ASN A 131 11.87 -22.70 12.60
C ASN A 131 11.62 -21.23 12.25
N ILE A 132 10.49 -20.70 12.71
CA ILE A 132 10.06 -19.32 12.43
C ILE A 132 11.07 -18.26 12.86
N SER A 133 11.86 -18.52 13.90
CA SER A 133 12.84 -17.57 14.41
C SER A 133 13.93 -17.25 13.39
N ASN A 134 14.24 -18.17 12.48
CA ASN A 134 15.22 -17.97 11.41
C ASN A 134 14.76 -16.90 10.40
N TYR A 135 13.47 -16.59 10.34
CA TYR A 135 12.87 -15.68 9.37
C TYR A 135 12.41 -14.37 9.99
N ARG A 136 12.73 -14.13 11.27
CA ARG A 136 12.26 -12.97 12.03
C ARG A 136 12.54 -11.63 11.34
N SER A 137 13.73 -11.48 10.74
CA SER A 137 14.12 -10.27 10.01
C SER A 137 13.24 -9.97 8.79
N TYR A 138 12.52 -10.97 8.26
CA TYR A 138 11.67 -10.80 7.08
C TYR A 138 10.29 -10.26 7.44
N TYR A 139 9.71 -10.64 8.58
CA TYR A 139 8.33 -10.27 8.95
C TYR A 139 8.24 -9.24 10.07
N GLN A 140 9.27 -9.07 10.91
CA GLN A 140 9.23 -8.13 12.03
C GLN A 140 9.04 -6.68 11.55
N LEU A 141 8.14 -5.94 12.21
CA LEU A 141 7.98 -4.50 11.99
C LEU A 141 9.29 -3.77 12.26
N ALA A 142 9.57 -2.72 11.48
CA ALA A 142 10.71 -1.86 11.73
C ALA A 142 10.56 -1.13 13.07
N GLU A 143 11.69 -0.68 13.63
CA GLU A 143 11.70 0.06 14.90
C GLU A 143 10.83 1.33 14.79
N GLY A 144 9.89 1.50 15.73
CA GLY A 144 8.98 2.65 15.75
C GLY A 144 7.86 2.63 14.69
N GLU A 145 7.86 1.69 13.75
CA GLU A 145 6.86 1.59 12.67
C GLU A 145 5.44 1.48 13.24
N GLU A 146 5.23 0.59 14.20
CA GLU A 146 3.91 0.38 14.82
C GLU A 146 3.40 1.65 15.52
N VAL A 147 4.29 2.34 16.24
CA VAL A 147 3.97 3.57 16.98
C VAL A 147 3.52 4.67 16.01
N GLU A 148 4.25 4.84 14.91
CA GLU A 148 3.92 5.83 13.89
C GLU A 148 2.63 5.49 13.13
N LEU A 149 2.42 4.22 12.77
CA LEU A 149 1.19 3.81 12.11
C LEU A 149 -0.04 3.99 13.03
N LYS A 150 0.11 3.71 14.33
CA LYS A 150 -0.93 3.94 15.34
C LYS A 150 -1.20 5.43 15.57
N ARG A 151 -0.18 6.28 15.48
CA ARG A 151 -0.33 7.75 15.51
C ARG A 151 -1.10 8.23 14.27
N ILE A 152 -0.79 7.70 13.09
CA ILE A 152 -1.49 8.03 11.85
C ILE A 152 -2.96 7.58 11.92
N SER A 153 -3.25 6.39 12.46
CA SER A 153 -4.61 5.85 12.54
C SER A 153 -5.55 6.68 13.44
N THR A 154 -5.00 7.27 14.49
CA THR A 154 -5.76 8.07 15.47
C THR A 154 -5.85 9.56 15.13
N THR A 155 -4.93 10.06 14.28
CA THR A 155 -4.92 11.46 13.89
C THR A 155 -6.06 11.75 12.92
N LYS A 156 -7.05 12.55 13.37
CA LYS A 156 -8.11 13.07 12.48
C LYS A 156 -7.46 13.82 11.31
N ARG A 157 -7.68 13.35 10.08
CA ARG A 157 -7.28 14.08 8.86
C ARG A 157 -7.87 15.49 8.92
N ARG A 158 -7.01 16.50 9.10
CA ARG A 158 -7.42 17.90 8.95
C ARG A 158 -7.88 18.09 7.51
N LYS A 159 -9.14 18.50 7.31
CA LYS A 159 -9.62 18.96 6.00
C LYS A 159 -8.72 20.12 5.58
N SER A 160 -7.84 19.89 4.60
CA SER A 160 -7.13 20.99 3.95
C SER A 160 -8.21 21.90 3.37
N SER A 161 -8.35 23.12 3.90
CA SER A 161 -9.19 24.12 3.26
C SER A 161 -8.65 24.30 1.84
N LYS A 162 -9.45 24.01 0.82
CA LYS A 162 -9.09 24.33 -0.56
C LYS A 162 -8.61 25.78 -0.58
N LYS A 163 -7.33 25.99 -0.89
CA LYS A 163 -6.80 27.33 -1.09
C LYS A 163 -7.63 27.92 -2.24
N LYS A 164 -8.46 28.92 -1.95
CA LYS A 164 -9.23 29.62 -3.00
C LYS A 164 -8.21 30.11 -4.01
N ILE A 165 -8.17 29.47 -5.17
CA ILE A 165 -7.46 30.00 -6.33
C ILE A 165 -8.23 31.25 -6.71
N ASN A 166 -7.72 32.43 -6.36
CA ASN A 166 -8.21 33.68 -6.89
C ASN A 166 -7.89 33.70 -8.38
N PHE A 167 -8.86 33.30 -9.21
CA PHE A 167 -8.84 33.64 -10.62
C PHE A 167 -8.92 35.17 -10.72
N ARG A 168 -7.78 35.82 -10.94
CA ARG A 168 -7.78 37.18 -11.50
C ARG A 168 -8.17 37.04 -12.97
N ILE A 169 -9.43 37.34 -13.27
CA ILE A 169 -9.87 37.57 -14.64
C ILE A 169 -9.24 38.90 -15.07
N SER A 170 -8.34 38.87 -16.05
CA SER A 170 -7.83 40.08 -16.69
C SER A 170 -8.95 40.71 -17.54
N PRO A 171 -9.26 42.01 -17.37
CA PRO A 171 -10.25 42.69 -18.18
C PRO A 171 -9.64 43.09 -19.53
N GLN A 172 -9.52 42.14 -20.45
CA GLN A 172 -9.11 42.41 -21.83
C GLN A 172 -10.01 41.65 -22.78
N HIS A 173 -11.27 42.10 -22.88
CA HIS A 173 -12.09 42.08 -24.09
C HIS A 173 -13.29 43.00 -23.83
N SER A 174 -13.03 44.31 -23.75
CA SER A 174 -14.04 45.33 -23.97
C SER A 174 -13.89 45.81 -25.41
N THR A 175 -14.68 45.26 -26.32
CA THR A 175 -14.96 45.92 -27.60
C THR A 175 -16.19 46.78 -27.39
N GLN A 176 -15.97 48.03 -27.00
CA GLN A 176 -16.90 49.08 -27.39
C GLN A 176 -16.79 49.23 -28.91
N ALA A 177 -17.90 49.03 -29.61
CA ALA A 177 -18.14 49.66 -30.90
C ALA A 177 -19.42 50.47 -30.73
N VAL A 178 -19.26 51.79 -30.65
CA VAL A 178 -20.32 52.78 -30.78
C VAL A 178 -20.22 53.38 -32.18
N LEU A 179 -21.39 53.74 -32.71
CA LEU A 179 -21.70 54.78 -33.72
C LEU A 179 -22.06 54.26 -35.12
N GLY A 180 -23.29 54.62 -35.51
CA GLY A 180 -23.87 54.48 -36.85
C GLY A 180 -25.38 54.35 -36.77
#